data_AF-A0A388KFM3-F1
#
_entry.id   AF-A0A388KFM3-F1
#
_cell.length_a   1.000
_cell.length_b   1.000
_cell.length_c   1.000
_cell.angle_alpha   90.00
_cell.angle_beta   90.00
_cell.angle_gamma   90.00
#
_symmetry.space_group_name_H-M   'P 1'
#
loop_
_entity.id
_entity.type
_entity.pdbx_description
1 polymer ?
#
loop_
_entity_poly.entity_id
_entity_poly.type
_entity_poly.pdbx_seq_one_letter_code
_entity_poly.pdbx_strand_id
1 'polypeptide(L)'
;MDGHVDIDDIVEHKLMPVPKLPGRGCPPKPQMQYRVRFRHHTDPEEDWWFTKEELMKTAPQIISNTTAKLLEENNQAIQQVTLNLNSCKLQENTELLVKVRDNILAILKGLKGVPGIMKEMPPLPPLGQLSDRQSQLNRLLVNC
;
A
#
# COMPACT_ATOMS: atom_id res chain seq x y z
N MET A 1 13.27 -17.52 -10.06
CA MET A 1 13.35 -16.09 -9.71
C MET A 1 12.15 -15.80 -8.87
N ASP A 2 12.37 -15.62 -7.57
CA ASP A 2 11.32 -15.42 -6.58
C ASP A 2 10.80 -14.01 -6.82
N GLY A 3 9.62 -13.89 -7.44
CA GLY A 3 9.04 -12.68 -8.04
C GLY A 3 8.67 -11.56 -7.06
N HIS A 4 9.53 -11.32 -6.09
CA HIS A 4 9.44 -10.29 -5.07
C HIS A 4 9.92 -8.98 -5.68
N VAL A 5 9.02 -8.01 -5.79
CA VAL A 5 9.33 -6.73 -6.41
C VAL A 5 9.58 -5.69 -5.33
N ASP A 6 10.66 -4.93 -5.48
CA ASP A 6 11.07 -3.87 -4.56
C ASP A 6 10.20 -2.63 -4.76
N ILE A 7 9.02 -2.68 -4.16
CA ILE A 7 8.08 -1.56 -4.13
C ILE A 7 8.58 -0.50 -3.13
N ASP A 8 8.47 0.77 -3.51
CA ASP A 8 8.88 1.95 -2.75
C ASP A 8 7.69 2.57 -2.01
N ASP A 9 6.59 2.85 -2.72
CA ASP A 9 5.42 3.53 -2.16
C ASP A 9 4.11 3.21 -2.94
N ILE A 10 2.97 3.40 -2.29
CA ILE A 10 1.65 3.41 -2.92
C ILE A 10 1.24 4.87 -3.13
N VAL A 11 1.34 5.33 -4.38
CA VAL A 11 1.21 6.74 -4.76
C VAL A 11 -0.25 7.18 -4.84
N GLU A 12 -1.14 6.28 -5.25
CA GLU A 12 -2.53 6.62 -5.55
C GLU A 12 -3.47 5.43 -5.30
N HIS A 13 -4.77 5.70 -5.10
CA HIS A 13 -5.80 4.67 -5.06
C HIS A 13 -7.05 5.11 -5.81
N LYS A 14 -7.69 4.20 -6.54
CA LYS A 14 -8.94 4.46 -7.27
C LYS A 14 -9.95 3.34 -7.09
N LEU A 15 -11.22 3.72 -7.00
CA LEU A 15 -12.35 2.79 -7.12
C LEU A 15 -12.60 2.54 -8.60
N MET A 16 -12.48 1.28 -9.05
CA MET A 16 -12.81 0.94 -10.43
C MET A 16 -14.33 1.06 -10.65
N PRO A 17 -14.78 1.75 -11.71
CA PRO A 17 -16.18 1.77 -12.07
C PRO A 17 -16.63 0.37 -12.47
N VAL A 18 -17.68 -0.11 -11.82
CA VAL A 18 -18.24 -1.45 -12.07
C VAL A 18 -18.83 -1.48 -13.48
N PRO A 19 -18.45 -2.45 -14.34
CA PRO A 19 -19.10 -2.65 -15.62
C PRO A 19 -20.60 -2.93 -15.38
N LYS A 20 -21.48 -2.11 -15.97
CA LYS A 20 -22.93 -2.34 -15.91
C LYS A 20 -23.25 -3.60 -16.72
N LEU A 21 -23.48 -4.72 -16.04
CA LEU A 21 -24.04 -5.91 -16.67
C LEU A 21 -25.53 -5.65 -17.00
N PRO A 22 -26.02 -6.06 -18.18
CA PRO A 22 -27.43 -5.93 -18.53
C PRO A 22 -28.22 -7.02 -17.80
N GLY A 23 -28.57 -6.80 -16.54
CA GLY A 23 -29.39 -7.76 -15.78
C GLY A 23 -29.77 -7.28 -14.38
N ARG A 24 -30.98 -7.67 -13.92
CA ARG A 24 -31.40 -7.52 -12.52
C ARG A 24 -30.58 -8.47 -11.65
N GLY A 25 -29.45 -8.00 -11.16
CA GLY A 25 -28.62 -8.67 -10.16
C GLY A 25 -27.95 -7.64 -9.25
N CYS A 26 -27.44 -8.09 -8.11
CA CYS A 26 -26.64 -7.22 -7.24
C CYS A 26 -25.39 -6.77 -8.01
N PRO A 27 -25.12 -5.46 -8.16
CA PRO A 27 -23.91 -4.99 -8.83
C PRO A 27 -22.67 -5.62 -8.19
N PRO A 28 -21.65 -6.02 -8.97
CA PRO A 28 -20.35 -6.38 -8.42
C PRO A 28 -19.86 -5.27 -7.49
N LYS A 29 -19.25 -5.65 -6.35
CA LYS A 29 -18.67 -4.65 -5.45
C LYS A 29 -17.56 -3.88 -6.19
N PRO A 30 -17.45 -2.55 -6.02
CA PRO A 30 -16.34 -1.79 -6.57
C PRO A 30 -15.00 -2.38 -6.11
N GLN A 31 -14.10 -2.68 -7.04
CA GLN A 31 -12.76 -3.17 -6.71
C GLN A 31 -11.79 -1.98 -6.60
N MET A 32 -11.05 -1.91 -5.49
CA MET A 32 -10.05 -0.88 -5.23
C MET A 32 -8.74 -1.26 -5.94
N GLN A 33 -8.14 -0.33 -6.67
CA GLN A 33 -6.80 -0.45 -7.23
C GLN A 33 -5.86 0.60 -6.61
N TYR A 34 -4.59 0.25 -6.52
CA TYR A 34 -3.52 1.04 -5.92
C TYR A 34 -2.43 1.25 -6.97
N ARG A 35 -1.98 2.49 -7.16
CA ARG A 35 -0.84 2.79 -8.03
C ARG A 35 0.43 2.70 -7.23
N VAL A 36 1.39 1.94 -7.73
CA VAL A 36 2.57 1.54 -6.97
C VAL A 36 3.83 2.03 -7.67
N ARG A 37 4.71 2.69 -6.91
CA ARG A 37 6.03 3.12 -7.37
C ARG A 37 7.08 2.10 -6.97
N PHE A 38 7.98 1.77 -7.89
CA PHE A 38 9.07 0.82 -7.66
C PHE A 38 10.38 1.54 -7.34
N ARG A 39 11.21 0.97 -6.46
CA ARG A 39 12.46 1.59 -5.96
C ARG A 39 13.53 1.85 -7.03
N HIS A 40 13.46 1.17 -8.17
CA HIS A 40 14.48 1.23 -9.22
C HIS A 40 14.02 1.91 -10.51
N HIS A 41 12.78 2.41 -10.55
CA HIS A 41 12.18 3.01 -11.72
C HIS A 41 11.94 4.50 -11.46
N THR A 42 12.53 5.35 -12.30
CA THR A 42 12.46 6.82 -12.16
C THR A 42 11.39 7.43 -13.07
N ASP A 43 10.77 6.62 -13.94
CA ASP A 43 9.75 7.06 -14.90
C ASP A 43 8.33 6.85 -14.33
N PRO A 44 7.54 7.92 -14.11
CA PRO A 44 6.16 7.83 -13.64
C PRO A 44 5.21 7.05 -14.56
N GLU A 45 5.57 6.87 -15.84
CA GLU A 45 4.77 6.11 -16.81
C GLU A 45 4.85 4.58 -16.59
N GLU A 46 5.84 4.10 -15.83
CA GLU A 46 5.97 2.68 -15.45
C GLU A 46 5.28 2.33 -14.11
N ASP A 47 4.64 3.32 -13.45
CA ASP A 47 3.81 3.09 -12.27
C ASP A 47 2.59 2.22 -12.65
N TRP A 48 2.55 0.98 -12.15
CA TRP A 48 1.45 0.05 -12.42
C TRP A 48 0.35 0.11 -11.36
N TRP A 49 -0.87 -0.15 -11.84
CA TRP A 49 -2.05 -0.32 -10.98
C TRP A 49 -2.13 -1.77 -10.52
N PHE A 50 -2.14 -1.96 -9.20
CA PHE A 50 -2.28 -3.24 -8.54
C PHE A 50 -3.64 -3.34 -7.85
N THR A 51 -4.24 -4.52 -7.88
CA THR A 51 -5.31 -4.88 -6.96
C THR A 51 -4.74 -5.13 -5.56
N LYS A 52 -5.61 -5.10 -4.55
CA LYS A 52 -5.23 -5.46 -3.17
C LYS A 52 -4.58 -6.84 -3.11
N GLU A 53 -5.13 -7.81 -3.85
CA GLU A 53 -4.66 -9.19 -3.88
C GLU A 53 -3.26 -9.31 -4.51
N GLU A 54 -2.97 -8.56 -5.57
CA GLU A 54 -1.66 -8.55 -6.20
C GLU A 54 -0.60 -7.89 -5.32
N LEU A 55 -0.93 -6.76 -4.66
CA LEU A 55 -0.05 -6.13 -3.68
C LEU A 55 0.35 -7.07 -2.55
N MET A 56 -0.61 -7.83 -2.01
CA MET A 56 -0.33 -8.81 -0.94
C MET A 56 0.57 -9.96 -1.41
N LYS A 57 0.51 -10.33 -2.69
CA LYS A 57 1.35 -11.39 -3.27
C LYS A 57 2.76 -10.90 -3.62
N THR A 58 2.87 -9.67 -4.12
CA THR A 58 4.10 -9.15 -4.74
C THR A 58 4.99 -8.40 -3.74
N ALA A 59 4.40 -7.76 -2.72
CA ALA A 59 5.16 -7.07 -1.68
C ALA A 59 4.52 -7.22 -0.29
N PRO A 60 4.52 -8.43 0.30
CA PRO A 60 4.00 -8.68 1.63
C PRO A 60 4.72 -7.88 2.73
N GLN A 61 5.94 -7.40 2.48
CA GLN A 61 6.70 -6.54 3.39
C GLN A 61 6.08 -5.16 3.61
N ILE A 62 5.30 -4.65 2.66
CA ILE A 62 4.64 -3.32 2.77
C ILE A 62 3.54 -3.36 3.81
N ILE A 63 2.77 -4.45 3.81
CA ILE A 63 1.80 -4.72 4.85
C ILE A 63 2.48 -5.73 5.77
N SER A 64 3.33 -5.25 6.68
CA SER A 64 3.96 -6.09 7.72
C SER A 64 3.05 -7.28 8.08
N ASN A 65 3.58 -8.51 8.05
CA ASN A 65 2.80 -9.73 8.28
C ASN A 65 1.85 -9.62 9.50
N THR A 66 2.25 -8.85 10.51
CA THR A 66 1.43 -8.49 11.67
C THR A 66 0.22 -7.63 11.31
N THR A 67 0.40 -6.55 10.55
CA THR A 67 -0.70 -5.68 10.08
C THR A 67 -1.68 -6.45 9.21
N ALA A 68 -1.19 -7.29 8.28
CA ALA A 68 -2.04 -8.10 7.41
C ALA A 68 -2.94 -9.05 8.22
N LYS A 69 -2.35 -9.74 9.20
CA LYS A 69 -3.08 -10.65 10.10
C LYS A 69 -4.16 -9.92 10.90
N LEU A 70 -3.83 -8.78 11.51
CA LEU A 70 -4.77 -8.02 12.34
C LEU A 70 -5.95 -7.46 11.52
N LEU A 71 -5.72 -7.08 10.26
CA LEU A 71 -6.78 -6.67 9.34
C LEU A 71 -7.72 -7.83 8.97
N GLU A 72 -7.17 -9.02 8.76
CA GLU A 72 -7.98 -10.21 8.49
C GLU A 72 -8.82 -10.63 9.71
N GLU A 73 -8.24 -10.58 10.92
CA GLU A 73 -8.99 -10.81 12.16
C GLU A 73 -10.13 -9.80 12.35
N ASN A 74 -9.93 -8.53 11.96
CA ASN A 74 -10.99 -7.52 11.99
C ASN A 74 -12.12 -7.84 11.00
N ASN A 75 -11.77 -8.27 9.79
CA ASN A 75 -12.74 -8.67 8.78
C ASN A 75 -13.65 -9.80 9.30
N GLN A 76 -13.05 -10.83 9.91
CA GLN A 76 -13.78 -11.95 10.51
C GLN A 76 -14.66 -11.51 11.68
N ALA A 77 -14.13 -10.67 12.59
CA ALA A 77 -14.91 -10.15 13.72
C ALA A 77 -16.13 -9.33 13.26
N ILE A 78 -15.98 -8.50 12.22
CA ILE A 78 -17.07 -7.70 11.64
C ILE A 78 -18.12 -8.59 10.96
N GLN A 79 -17.69 -9.64 10.25
CA GLN A 79 -18.62 -10.62 9.69
C GLN A 79 -19.42 -11.31 10.80
N GLN A 80 -18.77 -11.68 11.92
CA GLN A 80 -19.45 -12.27 13.07
C GLN A 80 -20.43 -11.29 13.72
N VAL A 81 -20.07 -10.02 13.86
CA VAL A 81 -21.00 -8.97 14.33
C VAL A 81 -22.23 -8.90 13.45
N THR A 82 -22.06 -8.99 12.13
CA THR A 82 -23.18 -8.99 11.17
C THR A 82 -24.11 -10.19 11.41
N LEU A 83 -23.56 -11.39 11.61
CA LEU A 83 -24.34 -12.59 11.93
C LEU A 83 -25.08 -12.48 13.27
N ASN A 84 -24.43 -11.91 14.28
CA ASN A 84 -25.00 -11.69 15.60
C ASN A 84 -26.14 -10.67 15.56
N LEU A 85 -26.01 -9.60 14.77
CA LEU A 85 -27.10 -8.64 14.53
C LEU A 85 -28.32 -9.34 13.90
N ASN A 86 -28.09 -10.16 12.87
CA ASN A 86 -29.17 -10.92 12.22
C ASN A 86 -29.84 -11.93 13.15
N SER A 87 -29.14 -12.39 14.18
CA SER A 87 -29.62 -13.37 15.16
C SER A 87 -30.03 -12.74 16.50
N CYS A 88 -30.09 -11.40 16.59
CA CYS A 88 -30.40 -10.63 17.81
C CYS A 88 -29.47 -10.92 19.02
N LYS A 89 -28.22 -11.33 18.79
CA LYS A 89 -27.21 -11.66 19.80
C LYS A 89 -26.28 -10.47 20.12
N LEU A 90 -26.86 -9.34 20.51
CA LEU A 90 -26.11 -8.08 20.68
C LEU A 90 -25.01 -8.16 21.74
N GLN A 91 -25.22 -8.95 22.80
CA GLN A 91 -24.26 -9.09 23.90
C GLN A 91 -22.92 -9.69 23.42
N GLU A 92 -22.96 -10.61 22.47
CA GLU A 92 -21.77 -11.25 21.86
C GLU A 92 -20.93 -10.26 21.03
N ASN A 93 -21.46 -9.08 20.68
CA ASN A 93 -20.72 -8.09 19.89
C ASN A 93 -19.73 -7.26 20.72
N THR A 94 -19.92 -7.17 22.03
CA THR A 94 -19.09 -6.29 22.88
C THR A 94 -17.62 -6.70 22.81
N GLU A 95 -17.33 -7.99 23.00
CA GLU A 95 -15.97 -8.52 22.95
C GLU A 95 -15.38 -8.46 21.53
N LEU A 96 -16.18 -8.70 20.50
CA LEU A 96 -15.75 -8.59 19.10
C LEU A 96 -15.35 -7.16 18.75
N LEU A 97 -16.12 -6.16 19.18
CA LEU A 97 -15.82 -4.74 18.94
C LEU A 97 -14.58 -4.29 19.73
N VAL A 98 -14.40 -4.79 20.95
CA VAL A 98 -13.18 -4.57 21.73
C VAL A 98 -11.96 -5.17 21.01
N LYS A 99 -12.07 -6.39 20.48
CA LYS A 99 -11.02 -7.01 19.67
C LYS A 99 -10.67 -6.17 18.43
N VAL A 100 -11.68 -5.69 17.71
CA VAL A 100 -11.47 -4.81 16.54
C VAL A 100 -10.75 -3.52 16.93
N ARG A 101 -11.15 -2.88 18.04
CA ARG A 101 -10.47 -1.69 18.58
C ARG A 101 -9.00 -1.98 18.86
N ASP A 102 -8.70 -3.07 19.56
CA ASP A 102 -7.34 -3.40 19.99
C ASP A 102 -6.44 -3.72 18.79
N ASN A 103 -6.98 -4.43 17.80
CA ASN A 103 -6.30 -4.69 16.53
C ASN A 103 -5.97 -3.38 15.78
N ILE A 104 -6.92 -2.43 15.69
CA ILE A 104 -6.68 -1.12 15.08
C ILE A 104 -5.59 -0.36 15.85
N LEU A 105 -5.64 -0.35 17.18
CA LEU A 105 -4.61 0.30 17.99
C LEU A 105 -3.23 -0.33 17.80
N ALA A 106 -3.14 -1.65 17.68
CA ALA A 106 -1.90 -2.36 17.42
C ALA A 106 -1.32 -2.02 16.04
N ILE A 107 -2.17 -1.97 15.00
CA ILE A 107 -1.77 -1.52 13.65
C ILE A 107 -1.23 -0.09 13.70
N LEU A 108 -1.98 0.85 14.30
CA LEU A 108 -1.57 2.25 14.39
C LEU A 108 -0.25 2.44 15.14
N LYS A 109 0.00 1.65 16.20
CA LYS A 109 1.28 1.64 16.91
C LYS A 109 2.41 1.12 16.03
N GLY A 110 2.19 0.05 15.29
CA GLY A 110 3.17 -0.50 14.35
C GLY A 110 3.54 0.50 13.25
N LEU A 111 2.57 1.25 12.73
CA LEU A 111 2.78 2.28 11.71
C LEU A 111 3.56 3.49 12.24
N LYS A 112 3.39 3.88 13.51
CA LYS A 112 4.16 4.97 14.13
C LYS A 112 5.65 4.66 14.32
N GLY A 113 6.02 3.38 14.37
CA GLY A 113 7.40 2.93 14.54
C GLY A 113 8.20 2.84 13.25
N VAL A 114 7.55 2.97 12.09
CA VAL A 114 8.23 3.06 10.80
C VAL A 114 8.75 4.49 10.66
N PRO A 115 10.07 4.74 10.67
CA PRO A 115 10.58 6.09 10.47
C PRO A 115 10.04 6.60 9.13
N GLY A 116 9.44 7.80 9.13
CA GLY A 116 9.06 8.44 7.88
C GLY A 116 10.31 8.57 7.00
N ILE A 117 10.18 8.29 5.70
CA ILE A 117 11.25 8.27 4.68
C ILE A 117 12.17 9.51 4.77
N MET A 118 11.64 10.63 5.21
CA MET A 118 12.36 11.89 5.46
C MET A 118 13.54 11.76 6.47
N LYS A 119 13.51 10.78 7.38
CA LYS A 119 14.62 10.49 8.32
C LYS A 119 15.70 9.57 7.73
N GLU A 120 15.40 8.84 6.66
CA GLU A 120 16.29 7.85 6.05
C GLU A 120 16.99 8.39 4.78
N MET A 121 16.71 9.62 4.35
CA MET A 121 17.37 10.17 3.17
C MET A 121 18.86 10.45 3.43
N PRO A 122 19.77 9.98 2.56
CA PRO A 122 21.15 10.41 2.59
C PRO A 122 21.23 11.93 2.30
N PRO A 123 22.19 12.64 2.90
CA PRO A 123 22.37 14.07 2.65
C PRO A 123 22.60 14.31 1.16
N LEU A 124 21.94 15.35 0.63
CA LEU A 124 22.06 15.72 -0.78
C LEU A 124 23.53 15.97 -1.14
N PRO A 125 23.99 15.55 -2.34
CA PRO A 125 25.34 15.83 -2.79
C PRO A 125 25.61 17.35 -2.77
N PRO A 126 26.83 17.79 -2.43
CA PRO A 126 27.18 19.20 -2.48
C PRO A 126 26.96 19.75 -3.89
N LEU A 127 26.24 20.88 -4.02
CA LEU A 127 25.89 21.51 -5.30
C LEU A 127 27.10 21.75 -6.23
N GLY A 128 28.32 21.86 -5.68
CA GLY A 128 29.55 22.02 -6.45
C GLY A 128 29.96 20.80 -7.29
N GLN A 129 29.53 19.58 -6.94
CA GLN A 129 29.94 18.37 -7.69
C GLN A 129 29.17 18.15 -9.01
N LEU A 130 27.99 18.76 -9.13
CA LEU A 130 27.22 18.72 -10.38
C LEU A 130 27.81 19.67 -11.42
N SER A 131 28.32 20.82 -10.98
CA SER A 131 29.04 21.78 -11.81
C SER A 131 30.34 21.21 -12.39
N ASP A 132 31.05 20.39 -11.61
CA ASP A 132 32.27 19.71 -12.09
C ASP A 132 31.96 18.63 -13.14
N ARG A 133 30.85 17.88 -12.99
CA ARG A 133 30.41 16.90 -13.99
C ARG A 133 29.98 17.55 -15.31
N GLN A 134 29.24 18.65 -15.26
CA GLN A 134 28.88 19.42 -16.45
C GLN A 134 30.11 20.08 -17.11
N SER A 135 31.08 20.54 -16.32
CA SER A 135 32.34 21.09 -16.83
C SER A 135 33.22 20.02 -17.48
N GLN A 136 33.23 18.80 -16.94
CA GLN A 136 33.93 17.65 -17.52
C GLN A 136 33.26 17.16 -18.82
N LEU A 137 31.93 17.10 -18.87
CA LEU A 137 31.18 16.76 -20.09
C LEU A 137 31.42 17.79 -21.21
N ASN A 138 31.43 19.09 -20.87
CA ASN A 138 31.70 20.15 -21.84
C ASN A 138 33.14 20.10 -22.38
N ARG A 139 34.13 19.69 -21.56
CA ARG A 139 35.51 19.46 -22.04
C ARG A 139 35.65 18.25 -22.95
N LEU A 140 34.84 17.21 -22.78
CA LEU A 140 34.85 16.03 -23.64
C LEU A 140 34.18 16.30 -24.99
N LEU A 141 33.17 17.17 -25.03
CA LEU A 141 32.46 17.55 -26.26
C LEU A 141 33.21 18.56 -27.15
N VAL A 142 34.15 19.32 -26.60
CA VAL A 142 34.94 20.33 -27.34
C VAL A 142 36.18 19.74 -28.05
N ASN A 143 36.49 18.46 -27.81
CA ASN A 143 37.64 17.77 -28.41
C ASN A 143 37.25 16.79 -29.55
N CYS A 144 36.05 16.93 -30.14
CA CYS A 144 35.64 16.22 -31.36
C CYS A 144 35.56 17.18 -32.56
#